data_AF-A0A935DKG1-F1
#
_entry.id   AF-A0A935DKG1-F1
#
_cell.length_a   1.000
_cell.length_b   1.000
_cell.length_c   1.000
_cell.angle_alpha   90.00
_cell.angle_beta   90.00
_cell.angle_gamma   90.00
#
_symmetry.space_group_name_H-M   'P 1'
#
loop_
_entity.id
_entity.type
_entity.pdbx_description
1 polymer ?
#
loop_
_entity_poly.entity_id
_entity_poly.type
_entity_poly.pdbx_seq_one_letter_code
_entity_poly.pdbx_strand_id
1 'polypeptide(L)'
;MARKKPLLTLRRPAEAIDPLQAERFVRGLSAEPALAEAAPLRHPNTQTSQRSNIQTSLLPPEPKTLSKSLVYRKRTDDHRRRMTIYLPEDLSRRLRLYAAEQDQDYSLVLAEALDALLERKGVH
;
A
#
# COMPACT_ATOMS: atom_id res chain seq x y z
N MET A 1 -29.81 22.45 -16.69
CA MET A 1 -29.19 21.11 -16.87
C MET A 1 -29.17 20.40 -15.52
N ALA A 2 -30.13 19.51 -15.25
CA ALA A 2 -30.23 18.81 -13.98
C ALA A 2 -29.09 17.80 -13.83
N ARG A 3 -28.26 17.95 -12.79
CA ARG A 3 -27.13 17.04 -12.51
C ARG A 3 -27.69 15.72 -11.98
N LYS A 4 -27.47 14.61 -12.70
CA LYS A 4 -27.82 13.26 -12.24
C LYS A 4 -27.01 12.93 -10.99
N LYS A 5 -27.69 12.56 -9.91
CA LYS A 5 -27.05 12.16 -8.65
C LYS A 5 -26.32 10.81 -8.86
N PRO A 6 -25.14 10.61 -8.26
CA PRO A 6 -24.43 9.34 -8.34
C PRO A 6 -25.26 8.24 -7.66
N LEU A 7 -25.42 7.12 -8.36
CA LEU A 7 -26.19 5.97 -7.90
C LEU A 7 -25.28 5.08 -7.04
N LEU A 8 -25.47 5.12 -5.72
CA LEU A 8 -24.77 4.25 -4.77
C LEU A 8 -25.40 2.84 -4.83
N THR A 9 -24.72 1.90 -5.47
CA THR A 9 -25.08 0.49 -5.37
C THR A 9 -24.46 -0.10 -4.10
N LEU A 10 -25.27 -0.31 -3.07
CA LEU A 10 -24.84 -1.02 -1.87
C LEU A 10 -24.45 -2.46 -2.25
N ARG A 11 -23.21 -2.85 -1.95
CA ARG A 11 -22.77 -4.24 -2.12
C ARG A 11 -23.59 -5.12 -1.18
N ARG A 12 -24.12 -6.23 -1.70
CA ARG A 12 -24.79 -7.23 -0.85
C ARG A 12 -23.80 -7.74 0.20
N PRO A 13 -24.22 -7.89 1.46
CA PRO A 13 -23.40 -8.55 2.47
C PRO A 13 -23.10 -9.98 2.02
N ALA A 14 -21.91 -10.48 2.40
CA ALA A 14 -21.54 -11.85 2.14
C ALA A 14 -22.59 -12.80 2.72
N GLU A 15 -22.86 -13.87 1.97
CA GLU A 15 -23.82 -14.91 2.32
C GLU A 15 -23.49 -15.51 3.69
N ALA A 16 -24.51 -15.80 4.49
CA ALA A 16 -24.35 -16.26 5.87
C ALA A 16 -23.51 -17.54 5.91
N ILE A 17 -22.35 -17.46 6.55
CA ILE A 17 -21.43 -18.59 6.71
C ILE A 17 -22.09 -19.62 7.63
N ASP A 18 -22.10 -20.88 7.22
CA ASP A 18 -22.62 -22.00 8.01
C ASP A 18 -21.87 -22.09 9.36
N PRO A 19 -22.56 -22.09 10.51
CA PRO A 19 -21.94 -22.14 11.83
C PRO A 19 -20.98 -23.34 12.00
N LEU A 20 -21.26 -24.46 11.35
CA LEU A 20 -20.39 -25.65 11.44
C LEU A 20 -19.05 -25.45 10.71
N GLN A 21 -19.01 -24.63 9.66
CA GLN A 21 -17.76 -24.28 9.00
C GLN A 21 -16.95 -23.27 9.82
N ALA A 22 -17.63 -22.31 10.46
CA ALA A 22 -16.98 -21.34 11.34
C ALA A 22 -16.29 -22.03 12.53
N GLU A 23 -16.94 -23.02 13.15
CA GLU A 23 -16.34 -23.78 14.25
C GLU A 23 -15.11 -24.60 13.82
N ARG A 24 -15.13 -25.17 12.61
CA ARG A 24 -14.00 -25.93 12.05
C ARG A 24 -12.79 -25.04 11.79
N PHE A 25 -13.02 -23.82 11.29
CA PHE A 25 -11.98 -22.80 11.12
C PHE A 25 -11.35 -22.40 12.46
N VAL A 26 -12.16 -22.13 13.49
CA VAL A 26 -11.69 -21.76 14.83
C VAL A 26 -10.85 -22.87 15.47
N ARG A 27 -11.21 -24.13 15.23
CA ARG A 27 -10.47 -25.30 15.75
C ARG A 27 -9.25 -25.69 14.92
N GLY A 28 -8.95 -24.98 13.83
CA GLY A 28 -7.80 -25.26 12.96
C GLY A 28 -7.92 -26.58 12.17
N LEU A 29 -9.12 -27.15 12.09
CA LEU A 29 -9.37 -28.35 11.31
C LEU A 29 -9.60 -27.93 9.86
N SER A 30 -8.53 -27.98 9.07
CA SER A 30 -8.58 -27.84 7.61
C SER A 30 -9.66 -28.78 7.07
N ALA A 31 -10.69 -28.23 6.43
CA ALA A 31 -11.62 -29.04 5.66
C ALA A 31 -10.82 -29.78 4.58
N GLU A 32 -10.66 -31.08 4.77
CA GLU A 32 -10.09 -31.98 3.78
C GLU A 32 -10.95 -31.88 2.50
N PRO A 33 -10.39 -31.47 1.35
CA PRO A 33 -11.16 -31.38 0.13
C PRO A 33 -11.43 -32.80 -0.37
N ALA A 34 -12.65 -33.30 -0.12
CA ALA A 34 -13.15 -34.47 -0.81
C ALA A 34 -13.15 -34.20 -2.32
N LEU A 35 -12.32 -34.94 -3.05
CA LEU A 35 -12.17 -34.86 -4.50
C LEU A 35 -13.29 -35.62 -5.24
N ALA A 36 -13.59 -35.08 -6.43
CA ALA A 36 -14.39 -35.59 -7.55
C ALA A 36 -15.90 -35.27 -7.49
N GLU A 37 -16.45 -34.45 -8.41
CA GLU A 37 -16.44 -34.67 -9.86
C GLU A 37 -15.87 -33.52 -10.73
N ALA A 38 -15.52 -33.88 -11.97
CA ALA A 38 -14.52 -33.28 -12.85
C ALA A 38 -14.85 -31.93 -13.55
N ALA A 39 -13.85 -31.04 -13.62
CA ALA A 39 -13.51 -30.22 -14.80
C ALA A 39 -12.08 -29.61 -14.66
N PRO A 40 -11.33 -29.36 -15.76
CA PRO A 40 -9.89 -29.59 -15.78
C PRO A 40 -9.02 -28.40 -15.35
N LEU A 41 -7.97 -28.74 -14.58
CA LEU A 41 -6.65 -28.11 -14.47
C LEU A 41 -6.49 -26.72 -15.12
N ARG A 42 -6.57 -25.65 -14.32
CA ARG A 42 -5.69 -24.48 -14.47
C ARG A 42 -5.30 -23.94 -13.11
N HIS A 43 -4.04 -24.16 -12.75
CA HIS A 43 -3.35 -23.35 -11.76
C HIS A 43 -3.55 -21.87 -12.11
N PRO A 44 -4.06 -21.00 -11.22
CA PRO A 44 -3.70 -19.61 -11.33
C PRO A 44 -2.26 -19.52 -10.84
N ASN A 45 -1.35 -19.56 -11.81
CA ASN A 45 -0.05 -18.93 -11.74
C ASN A 45 -0.12 -17.75 -10.75
N THR A 46 0.69 -17.80 -9.71
CA THR A 46 1.25 -16.61 -9.06
C THR A 46 2.05 -15.84 -10.11
N GLN A 47 1.35 -15.24 -11.06
CA GLN A 47 1.88 -14.22 -11.94
C GLN A 47 1.89 -12.95 -11.11
N THR A 48 3.00 -12.73 -10.40
CA THR A 48 3.47 -11.37 -10.16
C THR A 48 3.40 -10.66 -11.51
N SER A 49 2.54 -9.65 -11.62
CA SER A 49 2.48 -8.79 -12.80
C SER A 49 3.87 -8.19 -13.00
N GLN A 50 4.63 -8.81 -13.91
CA GLN A 50 5.84 -8.22 -14.44
C GLN A 50 5.42 -6.94 -15.14
N ARG A 51 6.15 -5.87 -14.85
CA ARG A 51 5.97 -4.54 -15.44
C ARG A 51 5.86 -4.67 -16.95
N SER A 52 4.69 -4.39 -17.50
CA SER A 52 4.54 -4.20 -18.94
C SER A 52 5.21 -2.88 -19.31
N ASN A 53 6.50 -2.98 -19.63
CA ASN A 53 7.21 -1.95 -20.36
C ASN A 53 6.73 -2.01 -21.81
N ILE A 54 5.71 -1.21 -22.15
CA ILE A 54 5.29 -0.99 -23.53
C ILE A 54 5.53 0.49 -23.81
N GLN A 55 6.78 0.79 -24.21
CA GLN A 55 7.04 1.89 -25.14
C GLN A 55 6.90 1.33 -26.56
N THR A 56 5.91 1.81 -27.29
CA THR A 56 6.02 2.00 -28.74
C THR A 56 5.22 3.24 -29.13
N SER A 57 5.94 4.14 -29.75
CA SER A 57 5.60 5.49 -30.22
C SER A 57 4.75 5.50 -31.51
N LEU A 58 4.20 6.70 -31.79
CA LEU A 58 3.82 7.29 -33.11
C LEU A 58 2.33 7.32 -33.50
N LEU A 59 1.58 8.37 -33.07
CA LEU A 59 1.11 9.55 -33.84
C LEU A 59 -0.20 10.18 -33.23
N PRO A 60 -0.45 11.52 -33.34
CA PRO A 60 -1.56 12.24 -32.68
C PRO A 60 -2.76 12.53 -33.62
N PRO A 61 -3.95 12.94 -33.11
CA PRO A 61 -4.23 14.38 -32.94
C PRO A 61 -5.11 14.79 -31.72
N GLU A 62 -4.74 15.94 -31.16
CA GLU A 62 -5.58 17.07 -30.69
C GLU A 62 -6.47 16.97 -29.42
N PRO A 63 -6.67 18.12 -28.73
CA PRO A 63 -6.83 18.21 -27.29
C PRO A 63 -8.28 18.48 -26.88
N LYS A 64 -8.65 18.06 -25.67
CA LYS A 64 -9.55 18.76 -24.72
C LYS A 64 -10.08 17.77 -23.68
N THR A 65 -9.55 17.86 -22.47
CA THR A 65 -10.31 17.95 -21.20
C THR A 65 -9.31 17.89 -20.04
N LEU A 66 -8.60 19.01 -19.86
CA LEU A 66 -7.89 19.30 -18.62
C LEU A 66 -8.93 19.61 -17.54
N SER A 67 -9.19 18.65 -16.67
CA SER A 67 -9.49 18.93 -15.26
C SER A 67 -9.43 17.65 -14.41
N LYS A 68 -8.37 16.85 -14.59
CA LYS A 68 -7.89 16.07 -13.44
C LYS A 68 -7.33 17.10 -12.48
N SER A 69 -8.05 17.36 -11.39
CA SER A 69 -7.56 18.13 -10.25
C SER A 69 -6.14 17.66 -9.94
N LEU A 70 -5.15 18.45 -10.33
CA LEU A 70 -3.77 18.19 -10.00
C LEU A 70 -3.65 18.58 -8.53
N VAL A 71 -3.81 17.60 -7.65
CA VAL A 71 -3.50 17.78 -6.24
C VAL A 71 -2.00 18.01 -6.17
N TYR A 72 -1.60 19.27 -6.10
CA TYR A 72 -0.25 19.67 -5.72
C TYR A 72 -0.06 19.26 -4.27
N ARG A 73 0.31 17.99 -4.04
CA ARG A 73 0.97 17.62 -2.79
C ARG A 73 2.34 18.27 -2.88
N LYS A 74 2.56 19.29 -2.07
CA LYS A 74 3.86 19.93 -1.90
C LYS A 74 4.82 18.83 -1.40
N ARG A 75 5.54 18.21 -2.33
CA ARG A 75 6.53 17.18 -2.01
C ARG A 75 7.79 17.90 -1.56
N THR A 76 7.81 18.34 -0.31
CA THR A 76 9.02 18.85 0.32
C THR A 76 10.13 17.80 0.44
N ASP A 77 9.78 16.51 0.28
CA ASP A 77 10.68 15.38 0.53
C ASP A 77 11.11 14.57 -0.71
N ASP A 78 10.85 15.06 -1.93
CA ASP A 78 11.14 14.30 -3.16
C ASP A 78 12.64 14.06 -3.42
N HIS A 79 13.53 14.65 -2.61
CA HIS A 79 14.98 14.44 -2.68
C HIS A 79 15.50 13.36 -1.74
N ARG A 80 14.72 12.89 -0.76
CA ARG A 80 15.19 11.86 0.20
C ARG A 80 14.99 10.46 -0.36
N ARG A 81 16.09 9.72 -0.49
CA ARG A 81 16.04 8.30 -0.89
C ARG A 81 15.46 7.45 0.24
N ARG A 82 14.57 6.51 -0.10
CA ARG A 82 14.05 5.55 0.88
C ARG A 82 15.17 4.59 1.29
N MET A 83 15.39 4.47 2.59
CA MET A 83 16.40 3.60 3.18
C MET A 83 15.78 2.79 4.32
N THR A 84 16.18 1.53 4.43
CA THR A 84 15.85 0.68 5.59
C THR A 84 17.06 0.62 6.49
N ILE A 85 16.89 0.96 7.77
CA ILE A 85 17.97 1.00 8.75
C ILE A 85 17.58 0.06 9.89
N TYR A 86 18.51 -0.79 10.29
CA TYR A 86 18.35 -1.64 11.47
C TYR A 86 18.96 -0.92 12.67
N LEU A 87 18.14 -0.70 13.69
CA LEU A 87 18.53 -0.04 14.94
C LEU A 87 18.44 -1.03 16.10
N PRO A 88 19.30 -0.90 17.11
CA PRO A 88 19.11 -1.61 18.38
C PRO A 88 17.73 -1.31 18.97
N GLU A 89 17.13 -2.30 19.63
CA GLU A 89 15.75 -2.18 20.15
C GLU A 89 15.62 -0.99 21.11
N ASP A 90 16.58 -0.83 22.03
CA ASP A 90 16.58 0.24 23.03
C ASP A 90 16.56 1.64 22.38
N LEU A 91 17.35 1.83 21.33
CA LEU A 91 17.42 3.08 20.58
C LEU A 91 16.11 3.32 19.83
N SER A 92 15.61 2.29 19.15
CA SER A 92 14.34 2.37 18.42
C SER A 92 13.17 2.75 19.33
N ARG A 93 13.14 2.20 20.56
CA ARG A 93 12.11 2.47 21.56
C ARG A 93 12.17 3.92 22.03
N ARG A 94 13.37 4.43 22.37
CA ARG A 94 13.56 5.82 22.79
C ARG A 94 13.16 6.81 21.70
N LEU A 95 13.52 6.54 20.46
CA LEU A 95 13.12 7.40 19.32
C LEU A 95 11.60 7.40 19.09
N ARG A 96 10.92 6.26 19.29
CA ARG A 96 9.46 6.22 19.18
C ARG A 96 8.77 7.03 20.27
N LEU A 97 9.27 6.95 21.51
CA LEU A 97 8.75 7.76 22.61
C LEU A 97 8.97 9.24 22.33
N TYR A 98 10.17 9.62 21.90
CA TYR A 98 10.48 11.00 21.54
C TYR A 98 9.59 11.51 20.39
N ALA A 99 9.40 10.71 19.34
CA ALA A 99 8.52 11.07 18.23
C ALA A 99 7.06 11.28 18.70
N ALA A 100 6.59 10.44 19.63
CA ALA A 100 5.26 10.58 20.23
C ALA A 100 5.14 11.84 21.12
N GLU A 101 6.19 12.19 21.87
CA GLU A 101 6.22 13.42 22.67
C GLU A 101 6.18 14.69 21.82
N GLN A 102 6.80 14.67 20.64
CA GLN A 102 6.84 15.80 19.71
C GLN A 102 5.67 15.84 18.72
N ASP A 103 4.76 14.85 18.75
CA ASP A 103 3.68 14.67 17.76
C ASP A 103 4.19 14.68 16.31
N GLN A 104 5.30 13.98 16.06
CA GLN A 104 5.97 13.92 14.76
C GLN A 104 6.09 12.50 14.22
N ASP A 105 6.21 12.38 12.90
CA ASP A 105 6.48 11.12 12.24
C ASP A 105 7.87 10.60 12.60
N TYR A 106 7.94 9.30 12.94
CA TYR A 106 9.19 8.62 13.28
C TYR A 106 10.29 8.78 12.22
N SER A 107 9.91 8.76 10.93
CA SER A 107 10.86 8.96 9.83
C SER A 107 11.41 10.37 9.75
N LEU A 108 10.64 11.38 10.16
CA LEU A 108 11.05 12.78 10.13
C LEU A 108 12.06 13.06 11.24
N VAL A 109 11.77 12.59 12.46
CA VAL A 109 12.71 12.65 13.60
C VAL A 109 14.05 11.97 13.26
N LEU A 110 14.00 10.79 12.62
CA LEU A 110 15.22 10.10 12.18
C LEU A 110 15.99 10.89 11.12
N ALA A 111 15.30 11.49 10.17
CA ALA A 111 15.88 12.32 9.14
C ALA A 111 16.60 13.54 9.75
N GLU A 112 15.95 14.27 10.65
CA GLU A 112 16.54 15.43 11.34
C GLU A 112 17.76 15.04 12.19
N ALA A 113 17.69 13.93 12.91
CA ALA A 113 18.81 13.44 13.70
C ALA A 113 20.01 13.05 12.83
N LEU A 114 19.77 12.50 11.63
CA LEU A 114 20.82 12.20 10.67
C LEU A 114 21.42 13.46 10.06
N ASP A 115 20.58 14.43 9.69
CA ASP A 115 21.04 15.70 9.12
C ASP A 115 21.93 16.45 10.13
N ALA A 116 21.49 16.58 11.39
CA ALA A 116 22.28 17.19 12.46
C ALA A 116 23.61 16.46 12.71
N LEU A 117 23.63 15.13 12.56
CA LEU A 117 24.86 14.34 12.69
C LEU A 117 25.81 14.57 11.50
N LEU A 118 25.29 14.69 10.28
CA LEU A 118 26.07 14.95 9.08
C LEU A 118 26.65 16.37 9.08
N GLU A 119 25.85 17.35 9.49
CA GLU A 119 26.30 18.74 9.69
C GLU A 119 27.46 18.80 10.69
N ARG A 120 27.35 18.10 11.83
CA ARG A 120 28.44 18.01 12.81
C ARG A 120 29.71 17.37 12.25
N LYS A 121 29.58 16.48 11.26
CA LYS A 121 30.71 15.82 10.59
C LYS A 121 31.25 16.60 9.40
N GLY A 122 30.62 17.71 9.00
CA GLY A 122 31.02 18.51 7.84
C GLY A 122 30.81 17.80 6.51
N VAL A 123 29.88 16.85 6.43
CA VAL A 123 29.54 16.13 5.19
C VAL A 123 28.31 16.82 4.59
N HIS A 124 28.50 17.49 3.46
CA HIS A 124 27.44 18.13 2.66
C HIS A 124 27.08 17.29 1.44
#